data_AF-A0A9D4Q468-F1
#
_entry.id   AF-A0A9D4Q468-F1
#
_cell.length_a   1.000
_cell.length_b   1.000
_cell.length_c   1.000
_cell.angle_alpha   90.00
_cell.angle_beta   90.00
_cell.angle_gamma   90.00
#
_symmetry.space_group_name_H-M   'P 1'
#
loop_
_entity.id
_entity.type
_entity.pdbx_description
1 polymer ?
#
loop_
_entity_poly.entity_id
_entity_poly.type
_entity_poly.pdbx_seq_one_letter_code
_entity_poly.pdbx_strand_id
1 'polypeptide(L)'
;MPLLSRDGRAVAAAQPEGCITEHPEFHLLCLNIAVLRVAYFELRARRDCMDEDIHKRYRYTAYRQFVRWLWGRLGRGHRFVLPSCVVAKIRGTFPTETPTGFKYPEY
;
A
#
# COMPACT_ATOMS: atom_id res chain seq x y z
N MET A 1 12.50 -16.59 -7.72
CA MET A 1 12.69 -15.14 -7.97
C MET A 1 12.90 -14.47 -6.63
N PRO A 2 14.15 -14.17 -6.23
CA PRO A 2 14.41 -13.58 -4.91
C PRO A 2 14.17 -12.08 -5.00
N LEU A 3 12.94 -11.64 -4.69
CA LEU A 3 12.64 -10.23 -4.52
C LEU A 3 12.85 -9.85 -3.04
N LEU A 4 13.94 -9.11 -2.84
CA LEU A 4 14.33 -8.30 -1.67
C LEU A 4 15.07 -8.94 -0.48
N SER A 5 16.21 -8.32 -0.16
CA SER A 5 16.96 -8.47 1.11
C SER A 5 16.15 -7.91 2.28
N ARG A 6 16.26 -8.58 3.43
CA ARG A 6 15.47 -8.36 4.67
C ARG A 6 15.77 -7.05 5.41
N ASP A 7 16.56 -6.14 4.83
CA ASP A 7 17.33 -5.15 5.59
C ASP A 7 16.70 -3.75 5.71
N GLY A 8 15.41 -3.57 5.44
CA GLY A 8 14.69 -2.33 5.81
C GLY A 8 15.25 -1.02 5.23
N ARG A 9 16.18 -1.07 4.26
CA ARG A 9 16.60 0.10 3.48
C ARG A 9 15.47 0.49 2.53
N ALA A 10 15.18 1.79 2.48
CA ALA A 10 14.20 2.37 1.59
C ALA A 10 14.37 1.80 0.18
N VAL A 11 13.34 1.09 -0.30
CA VAL A 11 13.27 0.63 -1.69
C VAL A 11 12.89 1.82 -2.55
N ALA A 12 13.85 2.74 -2.67
CA ALA A 12 14.10 3.54 -3.84
C ALA A 12 15.41 3.07 -4.49
N ALA A 13 15.77 1.79 -4.31
CA ALA A 13 16.81 1.19 -5.13
C ALA A 13 16.23 1.04 -6.53
N ALA A 14 16.64 1.95 -7.41
CA ALA A 14 16.36 1.94 -8.83
C ALA A 14 16.36 0.50 -9.33
N GLN A 15 15.18 0.00 -9.72
CA GLN A 15 15.17 -1.14 -10.63
C GLN A 15 15.90 -0.65 -11.89
N PRO A 16 16.88 -1.39 -12.41
CA PRO A 16 17.64 -0.94 -13.57
C PRO A 16 16.76 -0.67 -14.81
N GLU A 17 15.50 -1.13 -14.82
CA GLU A 17 14.60 -1.09 -15.99
C GLU A 17 13.21 -0.42 -15.80
N GLY A 18 12.89 0.31 -14.71
CA GLY A 18 11.60 1.04 -14.65
C GLY A 18 10.98 1.31 -13.28
N CYS A 19 9.81 1.94 -13.27
CA CYS A 19 9.09 2.28 -12.04
C CYS A 19 8.31 1.08 -11.49
N ILE A 20 8.30 0.86 -10.17
CA ILE A 20 7.55 -0.26 -9.58
C ILE A 20 6.05 -0.24 -9.88
N THR A 21 5.50 0.95 -10.18
CA THR A 21 4.10 1.09 -10.57
C THR A 21 3.79 0.54 -11.95
N GLU A 22 4.80 0.30 -12.79
CA GLU A 22 4.67 -0.30 -14.12
C GLU A 22 4.61 -1.83 -14.05
N HIS A 23 4.98 -2.41 -12.90
CA HIS A 23 4.94 -3.85 -12.69
C HIS A 23 3.50 -4.38 -12.82
N PRO A 24 3.26 -5.50 -13.53
CA PRO A 24 1.91 -6.06 -13.68
C PRO A 24 1.31 -6.48 -12.34
N GLU A 25 2.11 -7.03 -11.42
CA GLU A 25 1.62 -7.38 -10.08
C GLU A 25 1.21 -6.15 -9.27
N PHE A 26 1.82 -4.98 -9.50
CA PHE A 26 1.39 -3.75 -8.84
C PHE A 26 -0.06 -3.41 -9.22
N HIS A 27 -0.40 -3.51 -10.50
CA HIS A 27 -1.76 -3.28 -10.98
C HIS A 27 -2.75 -4.29 -10.40
N LEU A 28 -2.38 -5.57 -10.39
CA LEU A 28 -3.22 -6.64 -9.86
C LEU A 28 -3.43 -6.53 -8.34
N LEU A 29 -2.37 -6.24 -7.58
CA LEU A 29 -2.43 -6.26 -6.11
C LEU A 29 -2.90 -4.94 -5.51
N CYS A 30 -2.55 -3.80 -6.12
CA CYS A 30 -2.76 -2.49 -5.51
C CYS A 30 -3.84 -1.65 -6.19
N LEU A 31 -4.24 -1.98 -7.43
CA LEU A 31 -5.24 -1.19 -8.18
C LEU A 31 -6.51 -1.98 -8.53
N ASN A 32 -6.47 -3.32 -8.52
CA ASN A 32 -7.65 -4.14 -8.82
C ASN A 32 -8.62 -4.17 -7.62
N ILE A 33 -9.83 -3.65 -7.83
CA ILE A 33 -10.87 -3.56 -6.80
C ILE A 33 -11.25 -4.94 -6.24
N ALA A 34 -11.35 -5.98 -7.06
CA ALA A 34 -11.73 -7.32 -6.60
C ALA A 34 -10.67 -7.88 -5.64
N VAL A 35 -9.39 -7.72 -6.00
CA VAL A 35 -8.26 -8.13 -5.15
C VAL A 35 -8.23 -7.31 -3.86
N LEU A 36 -8.40 -5.99 -3.94
CA LEU A 36 -8.44 -5.12 -2.77
C LEU A 36 -9.61 -5.45 -1.83
N ARG A 37 -10.77 -5.85 -2.36
CA ARG A 37 -11.91 -6.28 -1.52
C ARG A 37 -11.56 -7.52 -0.70
N VAL A 38 -10.92 -8.52 -1.30
CA VAL A 38 -10.50 -9.74 -0.59
C VAL A 38 -9.38 -9.41 0.40
N ALA A 39 -8.35 -8.71 -0.04
CA ALA A 39 -7.22 -8.30 0.79
C ALA A 39 -7.66 -7.47 2.00
N TYR A 40 -8.69 -6.64 1.84
CA TYR A 40 -9.27 -5.86 2.93
C TYR A 40 -9.78 -6.76 4.07
N PHE A 41 -10.50 -7.84 3.76
CA PHE A 41 -10.98 -8.78 4.79
C PHE A 41 -9.83 -9.47 5.52
N GLU A 42 -8.75 -9.80 4.83
CA GLU A 42 -7.54 -10.41 5.41
C GLU A 42 -6.66 -9.41 6.20
N LEU A 43 -6.74 -8.13 5.86
CA LEU A 43 -6.01 -7.03 6.50
C LEU A 43 -6.73 -6.49 7.74
N ARG A 44 -8.05 -6.70 7.84
CA ARG A 44 -8.88 -6.22 8.93
C ARG A 44 -8.60 -7.02 10.21
N ALA A 45 -7.78 -6.46 11.08
CA ALA A 45 -7.59 -6.96 12.43
C ALA A 45 -8.79 -6.53 13.31
N ARG A 46 -9.90 -7.30 13.25
CA ARG A 46 -11.08 -7.37 14.14
C ARG A 46 -11.73 -6.12 14.77
N ARG A 47 -11.21 -4.89 14.72
CA ARG A 47 -11.74 -3.77 15.54
C ARG A 47 -11.73 -2.38 14.93
N ASP A 48 -11.22 -2.19 13.71
CA ASP A 48 -11.30 -0.85 13.12
C ASP A 48 -12.73 -0.60 12.60
N CYS A 49 -13.43 0.35 13.23
CA CYS A 49 -14.61 0.99 12.66
C CYS A 49 -14.14 1.79 11.46
N MET A 50 -14.78 1.61 10.31
CA MET A 50 -14.25 2.09 9.04
C MET A 50 -15.07 3.25 8.52
N ASP A 51 -14.34 4.26 8.05
CA ASP A 51 -14.83 5.46 7.37
C ASP A 51 -15.84 5.11 6.27
N GLU A 52 -16.91 5.89 6.09
CA GLU A 52 -17.94 5.61 5.07
C GLU A 52 -17.40 5.74 3.64
N ASP A 53 -16.33 6.52 3.46
CA ASP A 53 -15.68 6.71 2.16
C ASP A 53 -14.99 5.42 1.65
N ILE A 54 -15.61 4.84 0.62
CA ILE A 54 -15.13 3.62 -0.05
C ILE A 54 -13.76 3.81 -0.72
N HIS A 55 -13.45 4.99 -1.27
CA HIS A 55 -12.16 5.27 -1.90
C HIS A 55 -11.06 5.38 -0.85
N LYS A 56 -11.34 5.97 0.31
CA LYS A 56 -10.41 5.95 1.45
C LYS A 56 -10.10 4.53 1.90
N ARG A 57 -11.10 3.64 1.95
CA ARG A 57 -10.90 2.21 2.25
C ARG A 57 -9.99 1.54 1.22
N TYR A 58 -10.21 1.76 -0.07
CA TYR A 58 -9.36 1.18 -1.12
C TYR A 58 -7.93 1.70 -1.07
N ARG A 59 -7.71 3.00 -0.87
CA ARG A 59 -6.36 3.56 -0.70
C ARG A 59 -5.64 2.94 0.48
N TYR A 60 -6.30 2.89 1.65
CA TYR A 60 -5.72 2.29 2.85
C TYR A 60 -5.32 0.83 2.63
N THR A 61 -6.21 0.05 2.00
CA THR A 61 -5.97 -1.35 1.68
C THR A 61 -4.82 -1.49 0.69
N ALA A 62 -4.81 -0.71 -0.38
CA ALA A 62 -3.75 -0.71 -1.39
C ALA A 62 -2.38 -0.39 -0.80
N TYR A 63 -2.28 0.62 0.08
CA TYR A 63 -1.03 0.94 0.76
C TYR A 63 -0.51 -0.22 1.61
N ARG A 64 -1.39 -0.88 2.38
CA ARG A 64 -0.98 -2.02 3.22
C ARG A 64 -0.66 -3.26 2.39
N GLN A 65 -1.40 -3.48 1.31
CA GLN A 65 -1.17 -4.60 0.41
C GLN A 65 0.18 -4.45 -0.31
N PHE A 66 0.52 -3.25 -0.78
CA PHE A 66 1.82 -2.95 -1.36
C PHE A 66 2.97 -3.27 -0.40
N VAL A 67 2.85 -2.80 0.84
CA VAL A 67 3.87 -3.06 1.88
C VAL A 67 3.96 -4.56 2.20
N ARG A 68 2.82 -5.27 2.24
CA ARG A 68 2.80 -6.73 2.42
C ARG A 68 3.44 -7.49 1.28
N TRP A 69 3.22 -7.06 0.04
CA TRP A 69 3.80 -7.69 -1.14
C TRP A 69 5.33 -7.63 -1.13
N LEU A 70 5.91 -6.49 -0.75
CA LEU A 70 7.36 -6.30 -0.78
C LEU A 70 8.11 -6.80 0.46
N TRP A 71 7.50 -6.73 1.65
CA TRP A 71 8.19 -7.06 2.92
C TRP A 71 7.45 -8.08 3.78
N GLY A 72 6.32 -8.62 3.31
CA GLY A 72 5.47 -9.49 4.10
C GLY A 72 4.84 -8.75 5.29
N ARG A 73 4.70 -9.44 6.42
CA ARG A 73 4.06 -8.87 7.62
C ARG A 73 5.04 -8.03 8.43
N LEU A 74 4.90 -6.71 8.37
CA LEU A 74 5.66 -5.80 9.25
C LEU A 74 5.17 -5.94 10.71
N GLY A 75 6.14 -6.10 11.63
CA GLY A 75 5.91 -6.07 13.07
C GLY A 75 5.66 -4.65 13.61
N ARG A 76 5.30 -4.54 14.90
CA ARG A 76 5.19 -3.23 15.57
C ARG A 76 6.56 -2.51 15.53
N GLY A 77 6.52 -1.20 15.28
CA GLY A 77 7.72 -0.35 15.24
C GLY A 77 8.38 -0.25 13.86
N HIS A 78 8.14 -1.19 12.95
CA HIS A 78 8.65 -1.08 11.58
C HIS A 78 7.68 -0.28 10.71
N ARG A 79 8.00 1.00 10.46
CA ARG A 79 7.21 1.87 9.59
C ARG A 79 7.97 2.07 8.29
N PHE A 80 7.28 1.86 7.17
CA PHE A 80 7.84 2.06 5.84
C PHE A 80 7.18 3.27 5.16
N VAL A 81 8.01 4.16 4.61
CA VAL A 81 7.53 5.31 3.82
C VAL A 81 7.36 4.86 2.38
N LEU A 82 6.14 4.91 1.87
CA LEU A 82 5.86 4.51 0.49
C LEU A 82 6.53 5.46 -0.51
N PRO A 83 7.03 4.96 -1.66
CA PRO A 83 7.53 5.82 -2.73
C PRO A 83 6.46 6.78 -3.25
N SER A 84 6.86 8.00 -3.64
CA SER A 84 5.93 9.02 -4.13
C SER A 84 5.16 8.58 -5.38
N CYS A 85 5.80 7.84 -6.29
CA CYS A 85 5.15 7.28 -7.49
C CYS A 85 3.98 6.35 -7.15
N VAL A 86 4.16 5.49 -6.14
CA VAL A 86 3.13 4.56 -5.67
C VAL A 86 1.97 5.32 -5.05
N VAL A 87 2.27 6.30 -4.19
CA VAL A 87 1.24 7.15 -3.56
C VAL A 87 0.45 7.91 -4.62
N ALA A 88 1.13 8.51 -5.61
CA ALA A 88 0.50 9.26 -6.69
C ALA A 88 -0.41 8.36 -7.54
N LYS A 89 0.07 7.18 -7.95
CA LYS A 89 -0.71 6.23 -8.76
C LYS A 89 -1.97 5.77 -8.03
N ILE A 90 -1.85 5.36 -6.77
CA ILE A 90 -2.98 4.90 -5.95
C ILE A 90 -4.00 6.03 -5.72
N ARG A 91 -3.54 7.26 -5.44
CA ARG A 91 -4.45 8.42 -5.27
C ARG A 91 -5.13 8.83 -6.57
N GLY A 92 -4.46 8.67 -7.72
CA GLY A 92 -5.06 8.88 -9.04
C GLY A 92 -6.14 7.85 -9.35
N THR A 93 -5.96 6.60 -8.95
CA THR A 93 -6.97 5.54 -9.15
C THR A 93 -8.15 5.64 -8.18
N PHE A 94 -7.91 6.09 -6.95
CA PHE A 94 -8.94 6.23 -5.92
C PHE A 94 -8.96 7.67 -5.39
N PRO A 95 -9.67 8.58 -6.06
CA PRO A 95 -9.68 10.00 -5.71
C PRO A 95 -10.42 10.28 -4.40
N THR A 96 -10.17 11.45 -3.81
CA THR A 96 -10.88 11.94 -2.62
C THR A 96 -10.90 13.45 -2.67
N GLU A 97 -11.98 14.04 -2.18
CA GLU A 97 -12.20 15.49 -2.19
C GLU A 97 -11.15 16.24 -1.35
N THR A 98 -10.63 15.61 -0.29
CA THR A 98 -9.59 16.17 0.58
C THR A 98 -8.28 15.37 0.52
N PRO A 99 -7.16 15.96 0.05
CA PRO A 99 -5.87 15.28 0.04
C PRO A 99 -5.25 15.28 1.45
N THR A 100 -5.41 14.19 2.19
CA THR A 100 -4.75 13.98 3.50
C THR A 100 -3.43 13.22 3.37
N GLY A 101 -2.38 13.71 4.04
CA GLY A 101 -1.06 13.06 4.12
C GLY A 101 -0.98 11.87 5.09
N PHE A 102 0.23 11.40 5.36
CA PHE A 102 0.51 10.39 6.39
C PHE A 102 0.15 10.93 7.79
N LYS A 103 -0.50 10.11 8.62
CA LYS A 103 -0.86 10.45 10.00
C LYS A 103 -0.27 9.42 10.95
N TYR A 104 0.21 9.87 12.11
CA TYR A 104 0.64 8.99 13.18
C TYR A 104 -0.59 8.32 13.82
N PRO A 105 -0.51 7.04 14.22
CA PRO A 105 -1.53 6.46 15.08
C PRO A 105 -1.55 7.22 16.40
N GLU A 106 -2.71 7.78 16.77
CA GLU A 106 -2.95 8.26 18.12
C GLU A 106 -3.22 7.02 19.00
N TYR A 107 -2.51 6.92 20.13
CA TYR A 107 -2.61 5.79 21.07
C TYR A 107 -3.45 6.18 22.28
#